data_AF-A0A1A0RDR7-F1
#
_entry.id   AF-A0A1A0RDR7-F1
#
_cell.length_a   1.000
_cell.length_b   1.000
_cell.length_c   1.000
_cell.angle_alpha   90.00
_cell.angle_beta   90.00
_cell.angle_gamma   90.00
#
_symmetry.space_group_name_H-M   'P 1'
#
loop_
_entity.id
_entity.type
_entity.pdbx_description
1 polymer ?
#
loop_
_entity_poly.entity_id
_entity_poly.type
_entity_poly.pdbx_seq_one_letter_code
_entity_poly.pdbx_strand_id
1 'polypeptide(L)'
;MSVRSCILPLMTDTGEDGRAYDNWAKYRSEWWTRYFTDELAHFWPPQLDQAEIDANNYRWLSRTDVFRIAATESEHRELHTAVAAYVWGLGKNAYSIGRLVRAFTTNADTVEDNLRKAASTLISEGAVAAYESMLRGGSAQTKFMGPAYFTKFLFFIGYQNPEVTGLRPLILDKRVATALRSRGVFGPKAGDADWPSNLYERYLAYCQEQNPGDPETVEADLFNEGRAAD
;
A
#
# COMPACT_ATOMS: atom_id res chain seq x y z
N MET A 1 17.50 -45.91 -16.53
CA MET A 1 16.37 -44.99 -16.78
C MET A 1 15.92 -44.42 -15.45
N SER A 2 15.80 -43.10 -15.39
CA SER A 2 15.86 -42.27 -14.17
C SER A 2 14.54 -42.23 -13.41
N VAL A 3 14.62 -42.37 -12.08
CA VAL A 3 13.52 -42.11 -11.13
C VAL A 3 13.49 -40.61 -10.85
N ARG A 4 12.46 -39.90 -11.34
CA ARG A 4 12.23 -38.51 -10.96
C ARG A 4 11.49 -38.46 -9.63
N SER A 5 12.24 -38.09 -8.59
CA SER A 5 11.70 -37.63 -7.30
C SER A 5 10.98 -36.30 -7.52
N CYS A 6 9.66 -36.28 -7.38
CA CYS A 6 8.90 -35.03 -7.25
C CYS A 6 8.98 -34.58 -5.79
N ILE A 7 9.79 -33.55 -5.56
CA ILE A 7 9.79 -32.79 -4.32
C ILE A 7 8.47 -32.01 -4.29
N LEU A 8 7.60 -32.36 -3.34
CA LEU A 8 6.41 -31.59 -2.97
C LEU A 8 6.81 -30.17 -2.57
N PRO A 9 6.15 -29.11 -3.06
CA PRO A 9 6.30 -27.78 -2.48
C PRO A 9 5.80 -27.81 -1.03
N LEU A 10 6.67 -27.39 -0.11
CA LEU A 10 6.36 -27.21 1.30
C LEU A 10 5.14 -26.29 1.44
N MET A 11 4.08 -26.81 2.07
CA MET A 11 2.94 -26.03 2.55
C MET A 11 3.41 -24.98 3.56
N THR A 12 3.14 -23.71 3.29
CA THR A 12 3.16 -22.66 4.32
C THR A 12 1.76 -22.08 4.45
N ASP A 13 1.10 -22.46 5.53
CA ASP A 13 -0.08 -21.87 6.18
C ASP A 13 -1.10 -21.22 5.22
N THR A 14 -1.88 -22.09 4.57
CA THR A 14 -3.08 -21.70 3.83
C THR A 14 -4.13 -21.19 4.81
N GLY A 15 -4.31 -19.86 4.85
CA GLY A 15 -5.60 -19.29 5.25
C GLY A 15 -6.71 -19.99 4.45
N GLU A 16 -7.83 -20.27 5.11
CA GLU A 16 -8.91 -21.20 4.74
C GLU A 16 -9.50 -21.15 3.30
N ASP A 17 -9.02 -20.28 2.39
CA ASP A 17 -9.52 -20.14 1.02
C ASP A 17 -8.46 -20.10 -0.10
N GLY A 18 -7.18 -20.42 0.17
CA GLY A 18 -6.15 -20.51 -0.88
C GLY A 18 -5.83 -19.18 -1.61
N ARG A 19 -6.35 -18.05 -1.12
CA ARG A 19 -6.07 -16.71 -1.65
C ARG A 19 -4.73 -16.21 -1.10
N ALA A 20 -3.84 -15.79 -1.98
CA ALA A 20 -2.56 -15.23 -1.58
C ALA A 20 -2.76 -13.87 -0.86
N TYR A 21 -2.17 -13.74 0.34
CA TYR A 21 -2.27 -12.54 1.18
C TYR A 21 -1.62 -11.28 0.56
N ASP A 22 -0.76 -11.45 -0.45
CA ASP A 22 -0.19 -10.35 -1.22
C ASP A 22 -1.23 -9.64 -2.11
N ASN A 23 -2.36 -10.30 -2.36
CA ASN A 23 -3.45 -9.79 -3.18
C ASN A 23 -4.73 -9.55 -2.38
N TRP A 24 -4.88 -10.20 -1.22
CA TRP A 24 -6.12 -10.19 -0.44
C TRP A 24 -5.89 -9.87 1.04
N ALA A 25 -6.74 -8.99 1.55
CA ALA A 25 -6.82 -8.65 2.96
C ALA A 25 -8.17 -9.09 3.53
N LYS A 26 -8.15 -9.57 4.78
CA LYS A 26 -9.35 -9.92 5.54
C LYS A 26 -9.52 -8.92 6.68
N TYR A 27 -10.68 -8.27 6.78
CA TYR A 27 -10.93 -7.19 7.75
C TYR A 27 -12.36 -7.23 8.27
N ARG A 28 -12.62 -6.48 9.36
CA ARG A 28 -13.99 -6.17 9.80
C ARG A 28 -14.18 -4.67 9.78
N SER A 29 -15.28 -4.20 9.18
CA SER A 29 -15.59 -2.76 9.13
C SER A 29 -15.65 -2.14 10.53
N GLU A 30 -16.26 -2.84 11.50
CA GLU A 30 -16.42 -2.40 12.88
C GLU A 30 -15.10 -2.03 13.59
N TRP A 31 -13.97 -2.64 13.18
CA TRP A 31 -12.68 -2.34 13.79
C TRP A 31 -12.14 -0.97 13.38
N TRP A 32 -12.55 -0.47 12.21
CA TRP A 32 -12.15 0.81 11.63
C TRP A 32 -13.20 1.90 11.89
N THR A 33 -14.47 1.62 11.60
CA THR A 33 -15.56 2.60 11.68
C THR A 33 -15.79 3.15 13.08
N ARG A 34 -15.43 2.41 14.13
CA ARG A 34 -15.44 2.91 15.51
C ARG A 34 -14.52 4.13 15.77
N TYR A 35 -13.61 4.44 14.84
CA TYR A 35 -12.74 5.61 14.89
C TYR A 35 -13.17 6.72 13.92
N PHE A 36 -14.09 6.42 13.01
CA PHE A 36 -14.63 7.32 11.99
C PHE A 36 -16.11 7.55 12.32
N THR A 37 -16.38 8.22 13.44
CA THR A 37 -17.74 8.52 13.91
C THR A 37 -18.08 9.98 13.71
N ASP A 38 -19.36 10.32 13.82
CA ASP A 38 -19.86 11.69 13.79
C ASP A 38 -19.39 12.45 12.54
N GLU A 39 -18.71 13.58 12.73
CA GLU A 39 -18.14 14.39 11.65
C GLU A 39 -17.10 13.66 10.80
N LEU A 40 -16.48 12.59 11.32
CA LEU A 40 -15.49 11.78 10.59
C LEU A 40 -16.11 10.58 9.86
N ALA A 41 -17.42 10.37 9.91
CA ALA A 41 -18.07 9.21 9.28
C ALA A 41 -17.76 9.10 7.78
N HIS A 42 -17.59 10.24 7.10
CA HIS A 42 -17.25 10.30 5.69
C HIS A 42 -15.86 9.76 5.34
N PHE A 43 -14.97 9.55 6.33
CA PHE A 43 -13.63 8.99 6.10
C PHE A 43 -13.69 7.52 5.66
N TRP A 44 -14.74 6.80 6.06
CA TRP A 44 -14.89 5.40 5.70
C TRP A 44 -15.41 5.26 4.26
N PRO A 45 -14.72 4.54 3.37
CA PRO A 45 -15.22 4.26 2.03
C PRO A 45 -16.44 3.33 2.11
N PRO A 46 -17.65 3.76 1.71
CA PRO A 46 -18.86 2.93 1.81
C PRO A 46 -18.77 1.63 0.98
N GLN A 47 -17.94 1.61 -0.06
CA GLN A 47 -17.66 0.42 -0.88
C GLN A 47 -17.07 -0.72 -0.05
N LEU A 48 -16.34 -0.42 1.04
CA LEU A 48 -15.83 -1.44 1.94
C LEU A 48 -16.94 -2.16 2.72
N ASP A 49 -18.16 -1.63 2.77
CA ASP A 49 -19.31 -2.32 3.36
C ASP A 49 -20.16 -3.10 2.36
N GLN A 50 -19.86 -2.99 1.07
CA GLN A 50 -20.59 -3.69 0.01
C GLN A 50 -20.07 -5.12 -0.22
N ALA A 51 -18.83 -5.42 0.17
CA ALA A 51 -18.25 -6.76 0.04
C ALA A 51 -18.95 -7.76 0.98
N GLU A 52 -19.29 -8.97 0.52
CA GLU A 52 -19.98 -9.96 1.35
C GLU A 52 -19.25 -10.27 2.66
N ILE A 53 -20.02 -10.49 3.73
CA ILE A 53 -19.50 -10.96 5.02
C ILE A 53 -19.42 -12.49 5.03
N ASP A 54 -18.34 -13.01 5.59
CA ASP A 54 -18.23 -14.45 5.87
C ASP A 54 -18.94 -14.83 7.19
N ALA A 55 -18.96 -16.13 7.51
CA ALA A 55 -19.57 -16.66 8.72
C ALA A 55 -19.02 -16.07 10.04
N ASN A 56 -17.87 -15.41 9.99
CA ASN A 56 -17.18 -14.80 11.12
C ASN A 56 -17.22 -13.26 11.08
N ASN A 57 -18.13 -12.67 10.30
CA ASN A 57 -18.30 -11.23 10.09
C ASN A 57 -17.06 -10.52 9.49
N TYR A 58 -16.20 -11.24 8.78
CA TYR A 58 -15.11 -10.63 8.02
C TYR A 58 -15.53 -10.38 6.59
N ARG A 59 -14.94 -9.34 6.01
CA ARG A 59 -14.98 -9.05 4.58
C ARG A 59 -13.60 -9.29 3.98
N TRP A 60 -13.58 -9.48 2.67
CA TRP A 60 -12.37 -9.63 1.88
C TRP A 60 -12.18 -8.40 0.99
N LEU A 61 -10.95 -7.92 0.92
CA LEU A 61 -10.56 -6.78 0.08
C LEU A 61 -9.37 -7.20 -0.78
N SER A 62 -9.56 -7.22 -2.10
CA SER A 62 -8.46 -7.46 -3.04
C SER A 62 -7.74 -6.18 -3.44
N ARG A 63 -6.54 -6.32 -4.01
CA ARG A 63 -5.83 -5.21 -4.68
C ARG A 63 -6.69 -4.55 -5.77
N THR A 64 -7.43 -5.35 -6.55
CA THR A 64 -8.38 -4.86 -7.57
C THR A 64 -9.52 -4.05 -6.96
N ASP A 65 -10.03 -4.42 -5.79
CA ASP A 65 -11.08 -3.67 -5.12
C ASP A 65 -10.59 -2.29 -4.65
N VAL A 66 -9.34 -2.19 -4.18
CA VAL A 66 -8.75 -0.89 -3.82
C VAL A 66 -8.57 -0.01 -5.05
N PHE A 67 -8.14 -0.56 -6.19
CA PHE A 67 -8.12 0.18 -7.46
C PHE A 67 -9.52 0.64 -7.88
N ARG A 68 -10.56 -0.18 -7.68
CA ARG A 68 -11.95 0.22 -7.97
C ARG A 68 -12.42 1.38 -7.08
N ILE A 69 -12.04 1.38 -5.81
CA ILE A 69 -12.29 2.51 -4.90
C ILE A 69 -11.56 3.75 -5.39
N ALA A 70 -10.28 3.63 -5.78
CA ALA A 70 -9.49 4.74 -6.31
C ALA A 70 -10.03 5.31 -7.63
N ALA A 71 -10.65 4.46 -8.46
CA ALA A 71 -11.29 4.87 -9.72
C ALA A 71 -12.73 5.41 -9.54
N THR A 72 -13.27 5.41 -8.31
CA THR A 72 -14.61 5.94 -8.07
C THR A 72 -14.57 7.47 -8.04
N GLU A 73 -15.39 8.10 -8.88
CA GLU A 73 -15.62 9.55 -8.82
C GLU A 73 -16.35 9.91 -7.53
N SER A 74 -15.64 10.58 -6.63
CA SER A 74 -16.08 10.96 -5.29
C SER A 74 -15.31 12.20 -4.85
N GLU A 75 -15.96 13.10 -4.11
CA GLU A 75 -15.27 14.26 -3.50
C GLU A 75 -14.17 13.83 -2.51
N HIS A 76 -14.31 12.62 -1.93
CA HIS A 76 -13.39 12.03 -0.97
C HIS A 76 -12.46 10.98 -1.57
N ARG A 77 -12.31 10.94 -2.91
CA ARG A 77 -11.57 9.87 -3.62
C ARG A 77 -10.20 9.57 -3.02
N GLU A 78 -9.37 10.58 -2.78
CA GLU A 78 -8.02 10.39 -2.25
C GLU A 78 -8.03 9.88 -0.81
N LEU A 79 -8.92 10.41 0.03
CA LEU A 79 -9.11 9.94 1.41
C LEU A 79 -9.58 8.48 1.44
N HIS A 80 -10.58 8.15 0.64
CA HIS A 80 -11.12 6.79 0.54
C HIS A 80 -10.08 5.81 0.01
N THR A 81 -9.27 6.22 -0.97
CA THR A 81 -8.14 5.43 -1.49
C THR A 81 -7.13 5.16 -0.39
N ALA A 82 -6.73 6.18 0.38
CA ALA A 82 -5.79 6.02 1.48
C ALA A 82 -6.34 5.09 2.56
N VAL A 83 -7.60 5.24 2.99
CA VAL A 83 -8.22 4.36 3.99
C VAL A 83 -8.30 2.93 3.48
N ALA A 84 -8.74 2.70 2.24
CA ALA A 84 -8.78 1.37 1.64
C ALA A 84 -7.39 0.74 1.54
N ALA A 85 -6.36 1.51 1.17
CA ALA A 85 -4.98 1.05 1.12
C ALA A 85 -4.44 0.64 2.51
N TYR A 86 -4.85 1.33 3.58
CA TYR A 86 -4.53 0.97 4.95
C TYR A 86 -5.24 -0.32 5.41
N VAL A 87 -6.53 -0.46 5.09
CA VAL A 87 -7.31 -1.67 5.38
C VAL A 87 -6.68 -2.87 4.68
N TRP A 88 -6.34 -2.72 3.40
CA TRP A 88 -5.67 -3.75 2.61
C TRP A 88 -4.28 -4.08 3.16
N GLY A 89 -3.45 -3.08 3.43
CA GLY A 89 -2.07 -3.28 3.88
C GLY A 89 -1.94 -3.89 5.29
N LEU A 90 -2.96 -3.73 6.15
CA LEU A 90 -2.95 -4.30 7.50
C LEU A 90 -3.40 -5.77 7.55
N GLY A 91 -4.37 -6.14 6.72
CA GLY A 91 -5.02 -7.45 6.79
C GLY A 91 -5.69 -7.72 8.14
N LYS A 92 -5.60 -8.96 8.64
CA LYS A 92 -6.34 -9.46 9.82
C LYS A 92 -5.84 -8.92 11.18
N ASN A 93 -4.86 -8.01 11.22
CA ASN A 93 -4.22 -7.58 12.46
C ASN A 93 -4.93 -6.40 13.14
N ALA A 94 -5.96 -6.71 13.94
CA ALA A 94 -6.73 -5.71 14.69
C ALA A 94 -5.90 -4.82 15.64
N TYR A 95 -4.81 -5.37 16.21
CA TYR A 95 -4.04 -4.69 17.26
C TYR A 95 -3.36 -3.40 16.80
N SER A 96 -3.09 -3.26 15.50
CA SER A 96 -2.44 -2.06 14.96
C SER A 96 -3.41 -0.97 14.53
N ILE A 97 -4.72 -1.25 14.43
CA ILE A 97 -5.69 -0.29 13.86
C ILE A 97 -5.69 1.02 14.64
N GLY A 98 -5.74 0.97 15.97
CA GLY A 98 -5.72 2.18 16.81
C GLY A 98 -4.47 3.06 16.59
N ARG A 99 -3.34 2.47 16.19
CA ARG A 99 -2.13 3.23 15.82
C ARG A 99 -2.26 3.81 14.41
N LEU A 100 -2.78 3.03 13.47
CA LEU A 100 -2.89 3.41 12.06
C LEU A 100 -3.93 4.51 11.82
N VAL A 101 -5.07 4.45 12.48
CA VAL A 101 -6.12 5.48 12.34
C VAL A 101 -5.67 6.86 12.78
N ARG A 102 -4.59 6.98 13.59
CA ARG A 102 -4.01 8.28 13.98
C ARG A 102 -3.51 9.08 12.78
N ALA A 103 -3.11 8.42 11.69
CA ALA A 103 -2.77 9.10 10.45
C ALA A 103 -3.94 9.96 9.94
N PHE A 104 -5.18 9.52 10.18
CA PHE A 104 -6.39 10.21 9.78
C PHE A 104 -6.93 11.08 10.91
N THR A 105 -7.17 10.51 12.09
CA THR A 105 -7.88 11.18 13.18
C THR A 105 -7.08 12.29 13.85
N THR A 106 -5.75 12.20 13.91
CA THR A 106 -4.93 13.32 14.45
C THR A 106 -4.78 14.46 13.43
N ASN A 107 -5.10 14.23 12.16
CA ASN A 107 -4.97 15.21 11.09
C ASN A 107 -6.32 15.44 10.41
N ALA A 108 -7.45 15.27 11.12
CA ALA A 108 -8.78 15.21 10.53
C ALA A 108 -9.06 16.40 9.60
N ASP A 109 -8.69 17.61 10.03
CA ASP A 109 -8.94 18.84 9.27
C ASP A 109 -8.04 19.03 8.03
N THR A 110 -7.00 18.22 7.87
CA THR A 110 -5.95 18.46 6.85
C THR A 110 -5.57 17.23 6.02
N VAL A 111 -5.89 16.02 6.49
CA VAL A 111 -5.44 14.77 5.86
C VAL A 111 -5.95 14.66 4.43
N GLU A 112 -7.21 15.03 4.18
CA GLU A 112 -7.80 14.95 2.85
C GLU A 112 -7.13 15.94 1.89
N ASP A 113 -6.99 17.21 2.30
CA ASP A 113 -6.27 18.22 1.52
C ASP A 113 -4.83 17.81 1.21
N ASN A 114 -4.14 17.21 2.17
CA ASN A 114 -2.77 16.73 1.99
C ASN A 114 -2.69 15.56 1.01
N LEU A 115 -3.64 14.62 1.07
CA LEU A 115 -3.72 13.53 0.10
C LEU A 115 -4.03 14.05 -1.31
N ARG A 116 -4.92 15.05 -1.45
CA ARG A 116 -5.19 15.72 -2.74
C ARG A 116 -3.95 16.43 -3.28
N LYS A 117 -3.19 17.12 -2.43
CA LYS A 117 -1.91 17.73 -2.83
C LYS A 117 -0.91 16.69 -3.33
N ALA A 118 -0.73 15.58 -2.60
CA ALA A 118 0.17 14.51 -3.01
C ALA A 118 -0.25 13.86 -4.35
N ALA A 119 -1.54 13.62 -4.56
CA ALA A 119 -2.06 13.12 -5.83
C ALA A 119 -1.86 14.13 -6.97
N SER A 120 -2.04 15.43 -6.72
CA SER A 120 -1.75 16.48 -7.70
C SER A 120 -0.26 16.50 -8.06
N THR A 121 0.64 16.48 -7.07
CA THR A 121 2.09 16.41 -7.30
C THR A 121 2.48 15.15 -8.07
N LEU A 122 1.82 14.02 -7.81
CA LEU A 122 2.07 12.77 -8.53
C LEU A 122 1.79 12.89 -10.03
N ILE A 123 0.73 13.61 -10.40
CA ILE A 123 0.36 13.84 -11.80
C ILE A 123 1.31 14.87 -12.44
N SER A 124 1.59 15.98 -11.76
CA SER A 124 2.34 17.10 -12.35
C SER A 124 3.85 16.93 -12.34
N GLU A 125 4.41 16.27 -11.33
CA GLU A 125 5.86 16.21 -11.05
C GLU A 125 6.38 14.77 -10.89
N GLY A 126 5.49 13.78 -10.80
CA GLY A 126 5.83 12.36 -10.78
C GLY A 126 6.01 11.76 -9.37
N ALA A 127 6.26 10.46 -9.34
CA ALA A 127 6.20 9.64 -8.12
C ALA A 127 7.22 10.06 -7.04
N VAL A 128 8.42 10.49 -7.43
CA VAL A 128 9.47 10.87 -6.48
C VAL A 128 9.14 12.18 -5.77
N ALA A 129 8.63 13.18 -6.51
CA ALA A 129 8.19 14.46 -5.94
C ALA A 129 6.98 14.27 -5.00
N ALA A 130 6.03 13.42 -5.38
CA ALA A 130 4.88 13.10 -4.53
C ALA A 130 5.30 12.36 -3.24
N TYR A 131 6.28 11.45 -3.34
CA TYR A 131 6.87 10.81 -2.16
C TYR A 131 7.51 11.83 -1.23
N GLU A 132 8.33 12.73 -1.79
CA GLU A 132 9.03 13.77 -1.02
C GLU A 132 8.07 14.75 -0.35
N SER A 133 7.00 15.15 -1.02
CA SER A 133 6.00 16.06 -0.45
C SER A 133 5.27 15.47 0.77
N MET A 134 5.20 14.15 0.89
CA MET A 134 4.58 13.44 2.02
C MET A 134 5.55 13.15 3.17
N LEU A 135 6.87 13.31 2.96
CA LEU A 135 7.86 13.17 4.02
C LEU A 135 7.74 14.26 5.10
N ARG A 136 8.41 14.05 6.23
CA ARG A 136 8.47 15.05 7.31
C ARG A 136 9.06 16.36 6.80
N GLY A 137 8.30 17.45 6.94
CA GLY A 137 8.65 18.79 6.44
C GLY A 137 8.11 19.08 5.03
N GLY A 138 7.51 18.11 4.35
CA GLY A 138 6.93 18.27 3.02
C GLY A 138 5.55 18.94 3.03
N SER A 139 5.14 19.45 1.87
CA SER A 139 3.90 20.23 1.70
C SER A 139 2.59 19.42 1.83
N ALA A 140 2.68 18.10 1.68
CA ALA A 140 1.59 17.13 1.82
C ALA A 140 1.79 16.21 3.04
N GLN A 141 2.63 16.61 4.00
CA GLN A 141 2.91 15.82 5.19
C GLN A 141 1.64 15.58 6.01
N THR A 142 1.37 14.32 6.33
CA THR A 142 0.35 13.92 7.31
C THR A 142 1.02 13.22 8.49
N LYS A 143 0.80 13.71 9.72
CA LYS A 143 1.44 13.13 10.91
C LYS A 143 1.00 11.68 11.10
N PHE A 144 1.91 10.79 11.48
CA PHE A 144 1.70 9.34 11.63
C PHE A 144 1.44 8.56 10.34
N MET A 145 1.41 9.22 9.18
CA MET A 145 1.39 8.56 7.89
C MET A 145 2.83 8.31 7.43
N GLY A 146 3.33 7.11 7.70
CA GLY A 146 4.71 6.72 7.35
C GLY A 146 4.86 6.26 5.88
N PRO A 147 6.10 6.21 5.36
CA PRO A 147 6.38 5.85 3.97
C PRO A 147 5.80 4.54 3.47
N ALA A 148 5.81 3.50 4.30
CA ALA A 148 5.26 2.20 3.92
C ALA A 148 3.75 2.22 3.62
N TYR A 149 3.03 3.21 4.15
CA TYR A 149 1.60 3.36 3.93
C TYR A 149 1.27 4.41 2.87
N PHE A 150 1.96 5.56 2.87
CA PHE A 150 1.68 6.53 1.82
C PHE A 150 2.16 6.05 0.44
N THR A 151 3.17 5.18 0.34
CA THR A 151 3.51 4.55 -0.95
C THR A 151 2.40 3.62 -1.46
N LYS A 152 1.62 2.99 -0.57
CA LYS A 152 0.40 2.25 -0.96
C LYS A 152 -0.65 3.19 -1.53
N PHE A 153 -0.86 4.35 -0.89
CA PHE A 153 -1.74 5.39 -1.43
C PHE A 153 -1.28 5.86 -2.82
N LEU A 154 0.00 6.24 -2.98
CA LEU A 154 0.56 6.68 -4.26
C LEU A 154 0.45 5.60 -5.35
N PHE A 155 0.68 4.34 -4.97
CA PHE A 155 0.51 3.20 -5.87
C PHE A 155 -0.94 3.10 -6.37
N PHE A 156 -1.93 3.05 -5.47
CA PHE A 156 -3.32 2.87 -5.88
C PHE A 156 -3.91 4.06 -6.63
N ILE A 157 -3.52 5.29 -6.29
CA ILE A 157 -4.03 6.49 -6.97
C ILE A 157 -3.33 6.76 -8.33
N GLY A 158 -2.10 6.26 -8.52
CA GLY A 158 -1.27 6.64 -9.65
C GLY A 158 -0.81 5.53 -10.59
N TYR A 159 -0.71 4.27 -10.15
CA TYR A 159 -0.12 3.22 -10.97
C TYR A 159 -0.89 3.00 -12.29
N GLN A 160 -2.22 2.95 -12.19
CA GLN A 160 -3.12 2.78 -13.34
C GLN A 160 -3.60 4.11 -13.93
N ASN A 161 -3.16 5.26 -13.40
CA ASN A 161 -3.55 6.56 -13.92
C ASN A 161 -2.69 6.90 -15.17
N PRO A 162 -3.31 7.10 -16.35
CA PRO A 162 -2.59 7.42 -17.58
C PRO A 162 -1.94 8.82 -17.57
N GLU A 163 -2.40 9.74 -16.73
CA GLU A 163 -1.84 11.09 -16.60
C GLU A 163 -0.50 11.10 -15.83
N VAL A 164 -0.24 10.06 -15.03
CA VAL A 164 1.04 9.92 -14.33
C VAL A 164 2.11 9.46 -15.32
N THR A 165 3.12 10.30 -15.51
CA THR A 165 4.24 10.06 -16.42
C THR A 165 5.55 9.75 -15.67
N GLY A 166 6.54 9.19 -16.37
CA GLY A 166 7.83 8.84 -15.78
C GLY A 166 7.81 7.52 -15.01
N LEU A 167 8.51 7.48 -13.87
CA LEU A 167 8.57 6.30 -13.01
C LEU A 167 7.20 6.00 -12.41
N ARG A 168 6.71 4.77 -12.57
CA ARG A 168 5.45 4.33 -11.98
C ARG A 168 5.57 4.26 -10.46
N PRO A 169 4.61 4.79 -9.67
CA PRO A 169 4.63 4.65 -8.23
C PRO A 169 4.48 3.17 -7.87
N LEU A 170 5.32 2.67 -6.96
CA LEU A 170 5.30 1.30 -6.46
C LEU A 170 5.32 1.28 -4.93
N ILE A 171 4.89 0.18 -4.34
CA ILE A 171 4.85 0.04 -2.89
C ILE A 171 6.27 -0.20 -2.38
N LEU A 172 6.70 0.58 -1.37
CA LEU A 172 7.95 0.34 -0.65
C LEU A 172 7.62 0.06 0.82
N ASP A 173 7.80 -1.18 1.26
CA ASP A 173 7.68 -1.57 2.65
C ASP A 173 8.95 -2.29 3.17
N LYS A 174 8.92 -2.76 4.41
CA LYS A 174 10.08 -3.42 5.02
C LYS A 174 10.53 -4.69 4.26
N ARG A 175 9.60 -5.41 3.62
CA ARG A 175 9.92 -6.64 2.87
C ARG A 175 10.61 -6.28 1.57
N VAL A 176 10.05 -5.34 0.83
CA VAL A 176 10.67 -4.79 -0.38
C VAL A 176 12.06 -4.22 -0.05
N ALA A 177 12.18 -3.42 1.02
CA ALA A 177 13.47 -2.89 1.46
C ALA A 177 14.48 -3.98 1.84
N THR A 178 14.03 -5.07 2.45
CA THR A 178 14.86 -6.24 2.79
C THR A 178 15.43 -6.88 1.52
N ALA A 179 14.60 -7.18 0.53
CA ALA A 179 15.06 -7.74 -0.74
C ALA A 179 16.01 -6.79 -1.49
N LEU A 180 15.71 -5.49 -1.52
CA LEU A 180 16.58 -4.48 -2.14
C LEU A 180 17.96 -4.41 -1.49
N ARG A 181 18.07 -4.62 -0.17
CA ARG A 181 19.37 -4.74 0.51
C ARG A 181 20.08 -6.04 0.13
N SER A 182 19.38 -7.16 0.11
CA SER A 182 19.93 -8.46 -0.30
C SER A 182 20.50 -8.43 -1.72
N ARG A 183 19.84 -7.69 -2.62
CA ARG A 183 20.28 -7.47 -4.01
C ARG A 183 21.32 -6.36 -4.17
N GLY A 184 21.71 -5.66 -3.11
CA GLY A 184 22.68 -4.56 -3.15
C GLY A 184 22.19 -3.27 -3.81
N VAL A 185 20.89 -3.15 -4.12
CA VAL A 185 20.27 -1.93 -4.64
C VAL A 185 20.22 -0.86 -3.55
N PHE A 186 19.79 -1.28 -2.35
CA PHE A 186 19.93 -0.50 -1.13
C PHE A 186 21.23 -0.87 -0.43
N GLY A 187 21.87 0.13 0.18
CA GLY A 187 23.04 -0.11 1.04
C GLY A 187 22.64 -0.86 2.32
N PRO A 188 23.57 -1.57 2.98
CA PRO A 188 23.29 -2.40 4.16
C PRO A 188 22.80 -1.60 5.37
N LYS A 189 22.95 -0.27 5.36
CA LYS A 189 22.49 0.65 6.41
C LYS A 189 21.09 1.23 6.15
N ALA A 190 20.46 0.93 5.01
CA ALA A 190 19.09 1.36 4.76
C ALA A 190 18.16 0.70 5.78
N GLY A 191 17.39 1.49 6.52
CA GLY A 191 16.45 0.99 7.54
C GLY A 191 15.19 0.33 6.94
N ASP A 192 14.28 -0.05 7.82
CA ASP A 192 12.97 -0.64 7.47
C ASP A 192 11.83 0.39 7.42
N ALA A 193 12.18 1.67 7.57
CA ALA A 193 11.28 2.81 7.53
C ALA A 193 12.07 4.09 7.19
N ASP A 194 11.35 5.22 7.07
CA ASP A 194 11.92 6.57 6.90
C ASP A 194 12.88 6.70 5.70
N TRP A 195 12.59 5.99 4.61
CA TRP A 195 13.43 6.06 3.42
C TRP A 195 13.41 7.47 2.82
N PRO A 196 14.56 8.09 2.52
CA PRO A 196 14.60 9.36 1.79
C PRO A 196 14.17 9.19 0.33
N SER A 197 13.76 10.28 -0.32
CA SER A 197 13.22 10.27 -1.69
C SER A 197 14.20 9.67 -2.71
N ASN A 198 15.50 9.85 -2.54
CA ASN A 198 16.52 9.26 -3.42
C ASN A 198 16.61 7.72 -3.33
N LEU A 199 16.28 7.10 -2.20
CA LEU A 199 16.17 5.63 -2.12
C LEU A 199 14.89 5.15 -2.81
N TYR A 200 13.79 5.88 -2.66
CA TYR A 200 12.56 5.57 -3.35
C TYR A 200 12.73 5.68 -4.88
N GLU A 201 13.36 6.75 -5.37
CA GLU A 201 13.70 6.91 -6.79
C GLU A 201 14.54 5.74 -7.31
N ARG A 202 15.62 5.38 -6.61
CA ARG A 202 16.48 4.25 -6.98
C ARG A 202 15.70 2.95 -7.09
N TYR A 203 14.78 2.71 -6.15
CA TYR A 203 13.92 1.54 -6.17
C TYR A 203 12.99 1.52 -7.39
N LEU A 204 12.32 2.64 -7.69
CA LEU A 204 11.43 2.73 -8.84
C LEU A 204 12.19 2.55 -10.16
N ALA A 205 13.35 3.21 -10.29
CA ALA A 205 14.23 3.06 -11.44
C ALA A 205 14.69 1.61 -11.62
N TYR A 206 15.10 0.95 -10.54
CA TYR A 206 15.48 -0.46 -10.57
C TYR A 206 14.34 -1.34 -11.12
N CYS A 207 13.11 -1.19 -10.62
CA CYS A 207 11.98 -2.00 -11.10
C CYS A 207 11.66 -1.72 -12.57
N GLN A 208 11.67 -0.45 -12.97
CA GLN A 208 11.46 -0.02 -14.35
C GLN A 208 12.54 -0.58 -15.29
N GLU A 209 13.80 -0.64 -14.85
CA GLU A 209 14.91 -1.20 -15.63
C GLU A 209 14.80 -2.72 -15.76
N GLN A 210 14.38 -3.43 -14.70
CA GLN A 210 14.21 -4.89 -14.73
C GLN A 210 13.02 -5.31 -15.60
N ASN A 211 11.91 -4.56 -15.57
CA ASN A 211 10.75 -4.82 -16.41
C ASN A 211 10.06 -3.51 -16.83
N PRO A 212 10.46 -2.90 -17.95
CA PRO A 212 9.89 -1.63 -18.41
C PRO A 212 8.40 -1.65 -18.72
N GLY A 213 7.86 -2.83 -19.08
CA GLY A 213 6.45 -2.99 -19.43
C GLY A 213 5.54 -3.24 -18.23
N ASP A 214 6.08 -3.79 -17.14
CA ASP A 214 5.32 -4.15 -15.96
C ASP A 214 6.20 -4.15 -14.68
N PRO A 215 6.63 -2.98 -14.20
CA PRO A 215 7.50 -2.87 -13.04
C PRO A 215 6.85 -3.35 -11.73
N GLU A 216 5.52 -3.48 -11.67
CA GLU A 216 4.80 -4.07 -10.53
C GLU A 216 5.17 -5.54 -10.32
N THR A 217 5.42 -6.31 -11.39
CA THR A 217 5.89 -7.70 -11.24
C THR A 217 7.20 -7.79 -10.47
N VAL A 218 8.09 -6.82 -10.66
CA VAL A 218 9.37 -6.73 -9.94
C VAL A 218 9.15 -6.35 -8.47
N GLU A 219 8.20 -5.45 -8.18
CA GLU A 219 7.77 -5.14 -6.81
C GLU A 219 7.24 -6.39 -6.10
N ALA A 220 6.37 -7.15 -6.76
CA ALA A 220 5.81 -8.38 -6.20
C ALA A 220 6.88 -9.45 -5.92
N ASP A 221 7.87 -9.58 -6.81
CA ASP A 221 9.02 -10.47 -6.60
C ASP A 221 9.86 -10.03 -5.39
N LEU A 222 10.15 -8.74 -5.27
CA LEU A 222 10.88 -8.17 -4.13
C LEU A 222 10.12 -8.37 -2.82
N PHE A 223 8.80 -8.15 -2.82
CA PHE A 223 7.96 -8.38 -1.64
C PHE A 223 8.01 -9.85 -1.20
N ASN A 224 7.91 -10.79 -2.15
CA ASN A 224 7.95 -12.21 -1.87
C ASN A 224 9.32 -12.70 -1.39
N GLU A 225 10.40 -12.20 -2.00
CA GLU A 225 11.77 -12.47 -1.54
C GLU A 225 11.98 -11.95 -0.10
N GLY A 226 11.60 -10.70 0.17
CA GLY A 226 11.71 -10.11 1.51
C GLY A 226 10.84 -10.82 2.54
N ARG A 227 9.66 -11.30 2.15
CA ARG A 227 8.78 -12.10 3.01
C ARG A 227 9.38 -13.46 3.36
N ALA A 228 10.15 -14.07 2.47
CA ALA A 228 10.82 -15.35 2.74
C ALA A 228 12.04 -15.21 3.66
N ALA A 229 12.55 -13.98 3.83
CA ALA A 229 13.67 -13.66 4.71
C ALA A 229 13.24 -13.16 6.11
N ASP A 230 11.95 -12.81 6.28
CA ASP A 230 11.27 -12.41 7.53
C ASP A 230 10.91 -13.65 8.39
#